data_AF-A0A958LLL7-F1
#
_entry.id   AF-A0A958LLL7-F1
#
_cell.length_a   1.000
_cell.length_b   1.000
_cell.length_c   1.000
_cell.angle_alpha   90.00
_cell.angle_beta   90.00
_cell.angle_gamma   90.00
#
_symmetry.space_group_name_H-M   'P 1'
#
loop_
_entity.id
_entity.type
_entity.pdbx_description
1 polymer ?
#
loop_
_entity_poly.entity_id
_entity_poly.type
_entity_poly.pdbx_seq_one_letter_code
_entity_poly.pdbx_strand_id
1 'polypeptide(L)'
;NNKTELRKFWWKGLYNCYLAALLFSLAFFLKKILPGWESQSFANILFQYGYFLLFLIASFNQLAGMSRMFGIDCPDPTHFLVLAKTPMETWQRGSTYLYRFFLRHIFIPLMRFSRHFALASLLSFVLVIGHMFLFQDIVVRGLFVQLVPELRAPPVNILSTVIFSFSWISIWYFWILIGASLWNRILRKFSHPICQWLSVIGNHLVVLSILPITNIYIVPFFLRTFISI
;
A
#
# COMPACT_ATOMS: atom_id res chain seq x y z
N ASN A 1 3.72 -36.65 -7.88
CA ASN A 1 3.61 -35.49 -6.96
C ASN A 1 3.76 -34.11 -7.60
N ASN A 2 4.70 -33.85 -8.51
CA ASN A 2 4.93 -32.49 -9.03
C ASN A 2 3.75 -31.91 -9.87
N LYS A 3 3.10 -32.73 -10.70
CA LYS A 3 1.95 -32.29 -11.53
C LYS A 3 0.74 -31.81 -10.72
N THR A 4 0.48 -32.42 -9.57
CA THR A 4 -0.66 -32.07 -8.71
C THR A 4 -0.46 -30.73 -8.02
N GLU A 5 0.76 -30.47 -7.54
CA GLU A 5 1.11 -29.19 -6.92
C GLU A 5 1.13 -28.05 -7.94
N LEU A 6 1.68 -28.28 -9.13
CA LEU A 6 1.62 -27.32 -10.24
C LEU A 6 0.18 -26.96 -10.61
N ARG A 7 -0.72 -27.96 -10.66
CA ARG A 7 -2.14 -27.73 -10.96
C ARG A 7 -2.83 -26.92 -9.87
N LYS A 8 -2.61 -27.24 -8.58
CA LYS A 8 -3.15 -26.47 -7.45
C LYS A 8 -2.67 -25.02 -7.50
N PHE A 9 -1.39 -24.84 -7.78
CA PHE A 9 -0.76 -23.53 -7.87
C PHE A 9 -1.35 -22.67 -8.99
N TRP A 10 -1.54 -23.26 -10.17
CA TRP A 10 -2.18 -22.62 -11.31
C TRP A 10 -3.63 -22.20 -11.01
N TRP A 11 -4.44 -23.08 -10.40
CA TRP A 11 -5.83 -22.76 -10.02
C TRP A 11 -5.91 -21.65 -8.97
N LYS A 12 -4.99 -21.62 -8.01
CA LYS A 12 -4.86 -20.51 -7.07
C LYS A 12 -4.54 -19.20 -7.79
N GLY A 13 -3.70 -19.27 -8.83
CA GLY A 13 -3.43 -18.15 -9.72
C GLY A 13 -4.68 -17.61 -10.42
N LEU A 14 -5.46 -18.52 -11.03
CA LEU A 14 -6.70 -18.18 -11.70
C LEU A 14 -7.73 -17.55 -10.74
N TYR A 15 -7.89 -18.11 -9.54
CA TYR A 15 -8.77 -17.55 -8.50
C TYR A 15 -8.38 -16.11 -8.16
N ASN A 16 -7.07 -15.84 -8.00
CA ASN A 16 -6.57 -14.49 -7.75
C ASN A 16 -6.89 -13.51 -8.89
N CYS A 17 -6.79 -13.95 -10.15
CA CYS A 17 -7.18 -13.14 -11.31
C CYS A 17 -8.70 -12.83 -11.30
N TYR A 18 -9.55 -13.81 -10.99
CA TYR A 18 -11.00 -13.57 -10.86
C TYR A 18 -11.33 -12.60 -9.72
N LEU A 19 -10.67 -12.76 -8.57
CA LEU A 19 -10.84 -11.84 -7.45
C LEU A 19 -10.40 -10.42 -7.84
N ALA A 20 -9.27 -10.28 -8.53
CA ALA A 20 -8.81 -8.98 -9.02
C ALA A 20 -9.81 -8.33 -9.97
N ALA A 21 -10.33 -9.08 -10.94
CA ALA A 21 -11.36 -8.60 -11.88
C ALA A 21 -12.63 -8.13 -11.15
N LEU A 22 -13.07 -8.87 -10.12
CA LEU A 22 -14.21 -8.49 -9.29
C LEU A 22 -13.94 -7.20 -8.51
N LEU A 23 -12.76 -7.07 -7.89
CA LEU A 23 -12.39 -5.87 -7.14
C LEU A 23 -12.23 -4.64 -8.04
N PHE A 24 -11.65 -4.79 -9.23
CA PHE A 24 -11.60 -3.72 -10.23
C PHE A 24 -13.01 -3.31 -10.66
N SER A 25 -13.88 -4.27 -10.97
CA SER A 25 -15.27 -4.01 -11.35
C SER A 25 -16.04 -3.27 -10.25
N LEU A 26 -15.88 -3.70 -9.01
CA LEU A 26 -16.45 -3.02 -7.83
C LEU A 26 -15.93 -1.59 -7.73
N ALA A 27 -14.62 -1.39 -7.89
CA ALA A 27 -14.03 -0.07 -7.83
C ALA A 27 -14.62 0.86 -8.90
N PHE A 28 -14.73 0.39 -10.15
CA PHE A 28 -15.35 1.16 -11.24
C PHE A 28 -16.82 1.48 -10.98
N PHE A 29 -17.58 0.52 -10.44
CA PHE A 29 -18.97 0.73 -10.08
C PHE A 29 -19.12 1.81 -9.00
N LEU A 30 -18.32 1.72 -7.93
CA LEU A 30 -18.32 2.70 -6.84
C LEU A 30 -17.97 4.11 -7.34
N LYS A 31 -17.03 4.23 -8.28
CA LYS A 31 -16.71 5.52 -8.91
C LYS A 31 -17.90 6.12 -9.64
N LYS A 32 -18.67 5.31 -10.39
CA LYS A 32 -19.81 5.81 -11.19
C LYS A 32 -20.96 6.34 -10.33
N ILE A 33 -21.16 5.78 -9.14
CA ILE A 33 -22.34 6.08 -8.30
C ILE A 33 -22.09 7.26 -7.35
N LEU A 34 -20.85 7.68 -7.16
CA LEU A 34 -20.50 8.73 -6.21
C LEU A 34 -20.15 10.03 -6.94
N PRO A 35 -21.14 10.89 -7.24
CA PRO A 35 -20.89 12.21 -7.81
C PRO A 35 -20.12 13.09 -6.81
N GLY A 36 -19.17 13.89 -7.29
CA GLY A 36 -18.50 14.90 -6.48
C GLY A 36 -17.09 14.55 -5.98
N TRP A 37 -16.36 13.65 -6.64
CA TRP A 37 -14.96 13.30 -6.34
C TRP A 37 -13.98 14.48 -6.21
N GLU A 38 -14.34 15.64 -6.74
CA GLU A 38 -13.49 16.83 -6.77
C GLU A 38 -13.54 17.63 -5.45
N SER A 39 -14.51 17.38 -4.56
CA SER A 39 -14.55 18.09 -3.27
C SER A 39 -13.45 17.63 -2.32
N GLN A 40 -12.79 18.56 -1.63
CA GLN A 40 -11.78 18.27 -0.59
C GLN A 40 -12.39 17.94 0.78
N SER A 41 -13.66 17.50 0.83
CA SER A 41 -14.29 17.11 2.08
C SER A 41 -13.62 15.85 2.67
N PHE A 42 -13.63 15.73 4.00
CA PHE A 42 -13.05 14.57 4.69
C PHE A 42 -13.66 13.23 4.23
N ALA A 43 -14.98 13.21 3.97
CA ALA A 43 -15.67 12.04 3.44
C ALA A 43 -15.13 11.61 2.06
N ASN A 44 -14.83 12.58 1.19
CA ASN A 44 -14.22 12.29 -0.10
C ASN A 44 -12.79 11.75 0.03
N ILE A 45 -12.00 12.27 0.98
CA ILE A 45 -10.64 11.78 1.23
C ILE A 45 -10.68 10.31 1.69
N LEU A 46 -11.59 9.97 2.61
CA LEU A 46 -11.82 8.59 3.02
C LEU A 46 -12.21 7.70 1.85
N PHE A 47 -13.09 8.21 0.98
CA PHE A 47 -13.54 7.46 -0.18
C PHE A 47 -12.43 7.23 -1.21
N GLN A 48 -11.69 8.28 -1.58
CA GLN A 48 -10.54 8.20 -2.49
C GLN A 48 -9.47 7.23 -1.96
N TYR A 49 -9.28 7.22 -0.65
CA TYR A 49 -8.35 6.30 -0.02
C TYR A 49 -8.83 4.85 -0.03
N GLY A 50 -10.10 4.60 0.29
CA GLY A 50 -10.70 3.27 0.17
C GLY A 50 -10.65 2.76 -1.26
N TYR A 51 -10.89 3.64 -2.23
CA TYR A 51 -10.73 3.37 -3.65
C TYR A 51 -9.28 3.02 -4.02
N PHE A 52 -8.30 3.78 -3.52
CA PHE A 52 -6.87 3.49 -3.70
C PHE A 52 -6.50 2.11 -3.14
N LEU A 53 -6.94 1.77 -1.93
CA LEU A 53 -6.69 0.46 -1.33
C LEU A 53 -7.32 -0.67 -2.15
N LEU A 54 -8.55 -0.49 -2.64
CA LEU A 54 -9.24 -1.47 -3.47
C LEU A 54 -8.46 -1.76 -4.76
N PHE A 55 -7.99 -0.70 -5.43
CA PHE A 55 -7.13 -0.80 -6.61
C PHE A 55 -5.79 -1.48 -6.32
N LEU A 56 -5.17 -1.16 -5.19
CA LEU A 56 -3.90 -1.75 -4.76
C LEU A 56 -4.04 -3.26 -4.51
N ILE A 57 -5.10 -3.66 -3.79
CA ILE A 57 -5.40 -5.07 -3.51
C ILE A 57 -5.72 -5.82 -4.82
N ALA A 58 -6.52 -5.23 -5.70
CA ALA A 58 -6.84 -5.83 -7.00
C ALA A 58 -5.57 -6.03 -7.85
N SER A 59 -4.70 -5.01 -7.93
CA SER A 59 -3.47 -5.06 -8.70
C SER A 59 -2.49 -6.13 -8.19
N PHE A 60 -2.32 -6.26 -6.87
CA PHE A 60 -1.47 -7.32 -6.33
C PHE A 60 -2.05 -8.72 -6.55
N ASN A 61 -3.37 -8.88 -6.45
CA ASN A 61 -4.01 -10.16 -6.79
C ASN A 61 -3.86 -10.49 -8.27
N GLN A 62 -4.00 -9.51 -9.17
CA GLN A 62 -3.80 -9.72 -10.60
C GLN A 62 -2.36 -10.14 -10.90
N LEU A 63 -1.37 -9.40 -10.38
CA LEU A 63 0.04 -9.69 -10.61
C LEU A 63 0.44 -11.06 -10.06
N ALA A 64 0.03 -11.37 -8.83
CA ALA A 64 0.26 -12.68 -8.24
C ALA A 64 -0.44 -13.76 -9.06
N GLY A 65 -1.71 -13.57 -9.40
CA GLY A 65 -2.50 -14.52 -10.17
C GLY A 65 -1.86 -14.90 -11.50
N MET A 66 -1.47 -13.89 -12.28
CA MET A 66 -0.75 -14.07 -13.55
C MET A 66 0.58 -14.79 -13.33
N SER A 67 1.40 -14.34 -12.37
CA SER A 67 2.70 -14.95 -12.08
C SER A 67 2.57 -16.44 -11.79
N ARG A 68 1.55 -16.84 -10.99
CA ARG A 68 1.32 -18.26 -10.68
C ARG A 68 0.89 -19.07 -11.89
N MET A 69 0.04 -18.50 -12.75
CA MET A 69 -0.40 -19.15 -13.98
C MET A 69 0.74 -19.37 -14.96
N PHE A 70 1.78 -18.53 -14.93
CA PHE A 70 3.03 -18.70 -15.68
C PHE A 70 4.07 -19.58 -14.96
N GLY A 71 3.71 -20.22 -13.83
CA GLY A 71 4.58 -21.13 -13.09
C GLY A 71 5.62 -20.45 -12.19
N ILE A 72 5.50 -19.14 -11.96
CA ILE A 72 6.39 -18.40 -11.05
C ILE A 72 5.86 -18.56 -9.62
N ASP A 73 6.68 -19.13 -8.73
CA ASP A 73 6.34 -19.25 -7.30
C ASP A 73 6.31 -17.86 -6.62
N CYS A 74 5.11 -17.28 -6.51
CA CYS A 74 4.90 -16.01 -5.86
C CYS A 74 4.11 -16.16 -4.54
N PRO A 75 4.55 -15.48 -3.46
CA PRO A 75 3.82 -15.49 -2.19
C PRO A 75 2.44 -14.85 -2.34
N ASP A 76 1.55 -15.09 -1.39
CA ASP A 76 0.26 -14.43 -1.37
C ASP A 76 0.42 -12.90 -1.23
N PRO A 77 -0.39 -12.11 -1.96
CA PRO A 77 -0.39 -10.64 -1.87
C PRO A 77 -0.49 -10.11 -0.44
N THR A 78 -1.39 -10.74 0.31
CA THR A 78 -1.65 -10.48 1.73
C THR A 78 -1.65 -11.79 2.49
N HIS A 79 -1.26 -11.76 3.76
CA HIS A 79 -1.18 -12.96 4.58
C HIS A 79 -1.83 -12.73 5.95
N PHE A 80 -3.09 -13.18 6.08
CA PHE A 80 -3.90 -13.00 7.29
C PHE A 80 -3.85 -11.57 7.82
N LEU A 81 -4.03 -10.58 6.94
CA LEU A 81 -3.99 -9.15 7.28
C LEU A 81 -4.97 -8.81 8.41
N VAL A 82 -6.14 -9.45 8.39
CA VAL A 82 -7.18 -9.32 9.42
C VAL A 82 -6.67 -9.65 10.83
N LEU A 83 -5.64 -10.49 10.95
CA LEU A 83 -5.06 -10.86 12.23
C LEU A 83 -3.95 -9.89 12.70
N ALA A 84 -3.73 -8.78 11.99
CA ALA A 84 -2.71 -7.81 12.34
C ALA A 84 -3.09 -7.03 13.60
N LYS A 85 -2.24 -7.15 14.62
CA LYS A 85 -2.42 -6.52 15.93
C LYS A 85 -1.64 -5.23 16.09
N THR A 86 -0.75 -4.90 15.15
CA THR A 86 0.09 -3.70 15.22
C THR A 86 0.20 -3.04 13.84
N PRO A 87 0.58 -1.76 13.79
CA PRO A 87 0.88 -1.10 12.51
C PRO A 87 1.95 -1.84 11.71
N MET A 88 2.99 -2.32 12.41
CA MET A 88 4.06 -3.12 11.80
C MET A 88 3.50 -4.42 11.20
N GLU A 89 2.69 -5.17 11.94
CA GLU A 89 2.05 -6.39 11.41
C GLU A 89 1.12 -6.08 10.24
N THR A 90 0.44 -4.94 10.25
CA THR A 90 -0.43 -4.51 9.14
C THR A 90 0.41 -4.31 7.88
N TRP A 91 1.59 -3.68 8.00
CA TRP A 91 2.50 -3.50 6.87
C TRP A 91 3.11 -4.82 6.38
N GLN A 92 3.57 -5.67 7.31
CA GLN A 92 4.13 -7.00 7.01
C GLN A 92 3.14 -7.91 6.29
N ARG A 93 1.88 -7.89 6.72
CA ARG A 93 0.81 -8.77 6.23
C ARG A 93 0.04 -8.17 5.05
N GLY A 94 0.06 -6.85 4.89
CA GLY A 94 -0.69 -6.13 3.86
C GLY A 94 0.02 -6.06 2.51
N SER A 95 1.34 -6.29 2.48
CA SER A 95 2.11 -6.40 1.24
C SER A 95 3.25 -7.38 1.43
N THR A 96 2.92 -8.67 1.54
CA THR A 96 3.88 -9.71 1.95
C THR A 96 5.05 -9.82 0.99
N TYR A 97 4.81 -9.64 -0.31
CA TYR A 97 5.86 -9.59 -1.32
C TYR A 97 6.82 -8.43 -1.08
N LEU A 98 6.30 -7.20 -0.97
CA LEU A 98 7.12 -6.01 -0.76
C LEU A 98 7.90 -6.10 0.54
N TYR A 99 7.24 -6.49 1.64
CA TYR A 99 7.91 -6.65 2.92
C TYR A 99 9.09 -7.63 2.82
N ARG A 100 8.89 -8.82 2.22
CA ARG A 100 9.95 -9.81 2.06
C ARG A 100 11.05 -9.33 1.11
N PHE A 101 10.69 -8.66 0.02
CA PHE A 101 11.64 -8.12 -0.94
C PHE A 101 12.54 -7.08 -0.28
N PHE A 102 11.95 -6.05 0.33
CA PHE A 102 12.69 -4.99 1.02
C PHE A 102 13.51 -5.54 2.17
N LEU A 103 12.95 -6.44 2.98
CA LEU A 103 13.70 -7.02 4.10
C LEU A 103 14.93 -7.80 3.62
N ARG A 104 14.74 -8.71 2.66
CA ARG A 104 15.79 -9.66 2.23
C ARG A 104 16.82 -9.03 1.30
N HIS A 105 16.39 -8.19 0.37
CA HIS A 105 17.24 -7.68 -0.70
C HIS A 105 17.73 -6.26 -0.47
N ILE A 106 17.14 -5.52 0.47
CA ILE A 106 17.51 -4.12 0.73
C ILE A 106 17.98 -3.96 2.18
N PHE A 107 17.09 -4.13 3.16
CA PHE A 107 17.38 -3.83 4.55
C PHE A 107 18.49 -4.71 5.15
N ILE A 108 18.41 -6.05 5.01
CA ILE A 108 19.44 -6.96 5.56
C ILE A 108 20.82 -6.70 4.93
N PRO A 109 20.96 -6.58 3.59
CA PRO A 109 22.23 -6.19 2.98
C PRO A 109 22.76 -4.85 3.48
N LEU A 110 21.91 -3.81 3.56
CA LEU A 110 22.30 -2.49 4.08
C LEU A 110 22.72 -2.54 5.55
N MET A 111 22.05 -3.35 6.37
CA MET A 111 22.42 -3.59 7.76
C MET A 111 23.78 -4.28 7.87
N ARG A 112 24.06 -5.28 7.03
CA ARG A 112 25.35 -5.99 7.01
C ARG A 112 26.48 -5.07 6.56
N PHE A 113 26.21 -4.21 5.58
CA PHE A 113 27.17 -3.26 5.05
C PHE A 113 27.47 -2.11 6.01
N SER A 114 26.42 -1.39 6.45
CA SER A 114 26.60 -0.19 7.26
C SER A 114 26.79 -0.46 8.75
N ARG A 115 26.33 -1.61 9.25
CA ARG A 115 26.24 -1.94 10.69
C ARG A 115 25.48 -0.90 11.54
N HIS A 116 24.69 -0.03 10.88
CA HIS A 116 23.94 1.04 11.54
C HIS A 116 22.45 0.92 11.22
N PHE A 117 21.66 0.61 12.25
CA PHE A 117 20.21 0.44 12.13
C PHE A 117 19.51 1.67 11.56
N ALA A 118 19.83 2.85 12.08
CA ALA A 118 19.20 4.09 11.65
C ALA A 118 19.46 4.37 10.16
N LEU A 119 20.70 4.19 9.69
CA LEU A 119 21.06 4.42 8.29
C LEU A 119 20.41 3.41 7.36
N ALA A 120 20.44 2.11 7.70
CA ALA A 120 19.79 1.08 6.90
C ALA A 120 18.26 1.27 6.83
N SER A 121 17.64 1.69 7.94
CA SER A 121 16.21 2.04 8.00
C SER A 121 15.90 3.22 7.09
N LEU A 122 16.68 4.31 7.20
CA LEU A 122 16.51 5.51 6.38
C LEU A 122 16.66 5.22 4.88
N LEU A 123 17.70 4.48 4.49
CA LEU A 123 17.92 4.12 3.08
C LEU A 123 16.81 3.19 2.55
N SER A 124 16.38 2.22 3.36
CA SER A 124 15.25 1.36 2.99
C SER A 124 13.96 2.18 2.81
N PHE A 125 13.73 3.16 3.69
CA PHE A 125 12.61 4.08 3.61
C PHE A 125 12.62 4.90 2.29
N VAL A 126 13.77 5.47 1.91
CA VAL A 126 13.91 6.18 0.63
C VAL A 126 13.60 5.27 -0.56
N LEU A 127 14.07 4.03 -0.54
CA LEU A 127 13.80 3.07 -1.61
C LEU A 127 12.33 2.64 -1.66
N VAL A 128 11.63 2.55 -0.52
CA VAL A 128 10.19 2.32 -0.49
C VAL A 128 9.44 3.50 -1.12
N ILE A 129 9.91 4.74 -0.94
CA ILE A 129 9.35 5.93 -1.62
C ILE A 129 9.49 5.82 -3.13
N GLY A 130 10.69 5.51 -3.60
CA GLY A 130 10.92 5.29 -5.04
C GLY A 130 10.02 4.19 -5.60
N HIS A 131 9.88 3.07 -4.89
CA HIS A 131 9.00 1.98 -5.30
C HIS A 131 7.53 2.38 -5.33
N MET A 132 7.02 3.07 -4.30
CA MET A 132 5.62 3.53 -4.29
C MET A 132 5.33 4.53 -5.40
N PHE A 133 6.26 5.45 -5.68
CA PHE A 133 6.17 6.36 -6.82
C PHE A 133 6.05 5.58 -8.14
N LEU A 134 6.97 4.64 -8.40
CA LEU A 134 6.94 3.82 -9.62
C LEU A 134 5.68 2.96 -9.71
N PHE A 135 5.24 2.38 -8.59
CA PHE A 135 4.03 1.57 -8.54
C PHE A 135 2.78 2.41 -8.86
N GLN A 136 2.64 3.59 -8.24
CA GLN A 136 1.49 4.46 -8.50
C GLN A 136 1.48 5.00 -9.93
N ASP A 137 2.62 5.46 -10.44
CA ASP A 137 2.66 6.13 -11.74
C ASP A 137 2.70 5.16 -12.92
N ILE A 138 3.49 4.08 -12.82
CA ILE A 138 3.63 3.12 -13.94
C ILE A 138 2.54 2.07 -13.86
N VAL A 139 2.36 1.42 -12.70
CA VAL A 139 1.48 0.25 -12.60
C VAL A 139 0.03 0.69 -12.46
N VAL A 140 -0.29 1.49 -11.43
CA VAL A 140 -1.68 1.89 -11.19
C VAL A 140 -2.15 2.75 -12.35
N ARG A 141 -1.51 3.88 -12.64
CA ARG A 141 -1.97 4.78 -13.71
C ARG A 141 -1.81 4.19 -15.11
N GLY A 142 -0.71 3.51 -15.43
CA GLY A 142 -0.53 2.87 -16.75
C GLY A 142 -1.60 1.83 -17.05
N LEU A 143 -1.89 0.94 -16.10
CA LEU A 143 -2.98 -0.02 -16.24
C LEU A 143 -4.35 0.66 -16.24
N PHE A 144 -4.53 1.70 -15.42
CA PHE A 144 -5.80 2.42 -15.31
C PHE A 144 -6.17 3.18 -16.59
N VAL A 145 -5.20 3.84 -17.23
CA VAL A 145 -5.38 4.53 -18.51
C VAL A 145 -5.67 3.55 -19.64
N GLN A 146 -5.06 2.36 -19.63
CA GLN A 146 -5.33 1.31 -20.62
C GLN A 146 -6.70 0.66 -20.41
N LEU A 147 -7.08 0.36 -19.16
CA LEU A 147 -8.34 -0.31 -18.84
C LEU A 147 -9.55 0.63 -18.93
N VAL A 148 -9.37 1.93 -18.66
CA VAL A 148 -10.43 2.93 -18.81
C VAL A 148 -9.87 4.18 -19.50
N PRO A 149 -9.88 4.21 -20.84
CA PRO A 149 -9.38 5.33 -21.64
C PRO A 149 -10.10 6.66 -21.36
N GLU A 150 -11.35 6.60 -20.88
CA GLU A 150 -12.16 7.74 -20.45
C GLU A 150 -11.54 8.47 -19.23
N LEU A 151 -10.58 7.83 -18.56
CA LEU A 151 -9.87 8.34 -17.39
C LEU A 151 -8.43 8.75 -17.72
N ARG A 152 -8.18 9.22 -18.95
CA ARG A 152 -6.93 9.91 -19.31
C ARG A 152 -6.64 11.00 -18.28
N ALA A 153 -5.79 10.66 -17.31
CA ALA A 153 -5.42 11.60 -16.27
C ALA A 153 -4.61 12.74 -16.89
N PRO A 154 -4.77 13.99 -16.39
CA PRO A 154 -3.95 15.13 -16.81
C PRO A 154 -2.45 14.81 -16.68
N PRO A 155 -1.56 15.48 -17.44
CA PRO A 155 -0.12 15.19 -17.46
C PRO A 155 0.46 15.06 -16.04
N VAL A 156 1.40 14.12 -15.87
CA VAL A 156 1.99 13.76 -14.57
C VAL A 156 2.54 15.02 -13.90
N ASN A 157 1.89 15.45 -12.81
CA ASN A 157 2.55 16.35 -11.88
C ASN A 157 3.48 15.49 -11.01
N ILE A 158 4.68 15.23 -11.53
CA ILE A 158 5.70 14.37 -10.89
C ILE A 158 5.90 14.80 -9.44
N LEU A 159 5.94 16.11 -9.22
CA LEU A 159 6.05 16.70 -7.90
C LEU A 159 4.90 16.26 -6.99
N SER A 160 3.64 16.34 -7.43
CA SER A 160 2.50 15.88 -6.63
C SER A 160 2.56 14.38 -6.26
N THR A 161 2.97 13.50 -7.18
CA THR A 161 3.11 12.06 -6.89
C THR A 161 4.25 11.77 -5.91
N VAL A 162 5.38 12.48 -6.05
CA VAL A 162 6.51 12.38 -5.12
C VAL A 162 6.10 12.85 -3.73
N ILE A 163 5.42 14.01 -3.64
CA ILE A 163 4.87 14.55 -2.39
C ILE A 163 3.94 13.54 -1.73
N PHE A 164 2.99 12.99 -2.48
CA PHE A 164 2.04 12.01 -1.94
C PHE A 164 2.76 10.77 -1.43
N SER A 165 3.68 10.20 -2.22
CA SER A 165 4.46 9.02 -1.85
C SER A 165 5.28 9.26 -0.58
N PHE A 166 5.95 10.40 -0.50
CA PHE A 166 6.72 10.82 0.67
C PHE A 166 5.83 10.97 1.90
N SER A 167 4.72 11.70 1.81
CA SER A 167 3.76 11.88 2.90
C SER A 167 3.23 10.54 3.39
N TRP A 168 2.75 9.71 2.48
CA TRP A 168 2.16 8.41 2.78
C TRP A 168 3.12 7.52 3.58
N ILE A 169 4.35 7.37 3.09
CA ILE A 169 5.35 6.49 3.70
C ILE A 169 5.86 7.10 5.01
N SER A 170 6.06 8.42 5.07
CA SER A 170 6.47 9.10 6.31
C SER A 170 5.47 8.84 7.44
N ILE A 171 4.18 9.00 7.17
CA ILE A 171 3.13 8.77 8.18
C ILE A 171 3.14 7.32 8.64
N TRP A 172 3.22 6.36 7.71
CA TRP A 172 3.34 4.95 8.08
C TRP A 172 4.59 4.66 8.91
N TYR A 173 5.73 5.25 8.55
CA TYR A 173 6.98 5.06 9.26
C TYR A 173 6.88 5.57 10.70
N PHE A 174 6.42 6.81 10.90
CA PHE A 174 6.17 7.36 12.24
C PHE A 174 5.13 6.57 13.01
N TRP A 175 4.04 6.16 12.35
CA TRP A 175 2.99 5.35 12.96
C TRP A 175 3.48 3.97 13.39
N ILE A 176 4.37 3.35 12.63
CA ILE A 176 5.01 2.09 13.01
C ILE A 176 5.91 2.28 14.24
N LEU A 177 6.70 3.35 14.27
CA LEU A 177 7.62 3.64 15.38
C LEU A 177 6.89 3.95 16.68
N ILE A 178 5.90 4.84 16.63
CA ILE A 178 5.21 5.35 17.82
C ILE A 178 4.00 4.46 18.14
N GLY A 179 3.20 4.15 17.11
CA GLY A 179 1.95 3.42 17.24
C GLY A 179 2.13 2.00 17.76
N ALA A 180 3.24 1.31 17.49
CA ALA A 180 3.49 -0.01 18.08
C ALA A 180 3.43 0.01 19.61
N SER A 181 3.95 1.07 20.25
CA SER A 181 3.93 1.19 21.72
C SER A 181 2.54 1.49 22.29
N LEU A 182 1.76 2.34 21.60
CA LEU A 182 0.42 2.74 21.99
C LEU A 182 -0.59 1.60 21.76
N TRP A 183 -0.53 0.97 20.59
CA TRP A 183 -1.45 -0.07 20.15
C TRP A 183 -1.25 -1.37 20.96
N ASN A 184 -0.01 -1.69 21.34
CA ASN A 184 0.28 -2.80 22.25
C ASN A 184 -0.36 -2.62 23.63
N ARG A 185 -0.60 -1.38 24.10
CA ARG A 185 -1.29 -1.14 25.37
C ARG A 185 -2.81 -1.30 25.25
N ILE A 186 -3.37 -0.83 24.13
CA ILE A 186 -4.82 -0.82 23.88
C ILE A 186 -5.32 -2.22 23.49
N LEU A 187 -4.63 -2.90 22.56
CA LEU A 187 -5.11 -4.14 21.95
C LEU A 187 -4.66 -5.43 22.62
N ARG A 188 -3.73 -5.38 23.59
CA ARG A 188 -3.40 -6.58 24.41
C ARG A 188 -4.63 -7.22 25.06
N LYS A 189 -5.69 -6.42 25.28
CA LYS A 189 -6.93 -6.87 25.91
C LYS A 189 -7.94 -7.47 24.93
N PHE A 190 -7.71 -7.38 23.62
CA PHE A 190 -8.69 -7.74 22.61
C PHE A 190 -8.17 -8.85 21.67
N SER A 191 -8.42 -10.10 22.05
CA SER A 191 -8.13 -11.27 21.22
C SER A 191 -9.21 -11.57 20.17
N HIS A 192 -10.38 -10.94 20.28
CA HIS A 192 -11.53 -11.22 19.42
C HIS A 192 -11.27 -10.81 17.96
N PRO A 193 -11.65 -11.62 16.94
CA PRO A 193 -11.38 -11.32 15.53
C PRO A 193 -11.92 -9.97 15.05
N ILE A 194 -13.08 -9.54 15.55
CA ILE A 194 -13.67 -8.23 15.23
C ILE A 194 -12.76 -7.09 15.68
N CYS A 195 -12.14 -7.19 16.86
CA CYS A 195 -11.22 -6.17 17.36
C CYS A 195 -9.93 -6.10 16.53
N GLN A 196 -9.49 -7.22 15.96
CA GLN A 196 -8.34 -7.25 15.04
C GLN A 196 -8.70 -6.60 13.69
N TRP A 197 -9.94 -6.77 13.23
CA TRP A 197 -10.48 -6.00 12.09
C TRP A 197 -10.48 -4.50 12.35
N LEU A 198 -11.01 -4.08 13.50
CA LEU A 198 -11.03 -2.68 13.91
C LEU A 198 -9.61 -2.13 14.09
N SER A 199 -8.64 -2.96 14.46
CA SER A 199 -7.23 -2.61 14.52
C SER A 199 -6.68 -2.22 13.15
N VAL A 200 -6.90 -3.06 12.14
CA VAL A 200 -6.46 -2.79 10.75
C VAL A 200 -7.12 -1.51 10.23
N ILE A 201 -8.43 -1.37 10.42
CA ILE A 201 -9.18 -0.17 10.04
C ILE A 201 -8.63 1.05 10.77
N GLY A 202 -8.41 0.96 12.08
CA GLY A 202 -7.87 2.02 12.92
C GLY A 202 -6.49 2.49 12.45
N ASN A 203 -5.60 1.55 12.09
CA ASN A 203 -4.29 1.89 11.52
C ASN A 203 -4.43 2.72 10.24
N HIS A 204 -5.34 2.34 9.35
CA HIS A 204 -5.60 3.09 8.13
C HIS A 204 -6.26 4.45 8.40
N LEU A 205 -7.19 4.54 9.36
CA LEU A 205 -7.85 5.79 9.75
C LEU A 205 -6.86 6.80 10.34
N VAL A 206 -5.88 6.34 11.14
CA VAL A 206 -4.81 7.21 11.66
C VAL A 206 -3.96 7.76 10.54
N VAL A 207 -3.55 6.92 9.58
CA VAL A 207 -2.76 7.39 8.44
C VAL A 207 -3.57 8.38 7.61
N LEU A 208 -4.86 8.09 7.41
CA LEU A 208 -5.80 8.95 6.69
C LEU A 208 -6.04 10.30 7.34
N SER A 209 -6.13 10.38 8.68
CA SER A 209 -6.37 11.65 9.36
C SER A 209 -5.16 12.57 9.31
N ILE A 210 -3.96 12.00 9.23
CA ILE A 210 -2.70 12.76 9.18
C ILE A 210 -2.36 13.17 7.74
N LEU A 211 -2.76 12.39 6.74
CA LEU A 211 -2.39 12.63 5.33
C LEU A 211 -2.73 14.03 4.80
N PRO A 212 -3.93 14.60 5.05
CA PRO A 212 -4.27 15.96 4.63
C PRO A 212 -3.37 16.99 5.30
N ILE A 213 -3.09 16.81 6.60
CA ILE A 213 -2.22 17.71 7.37
C ILE A 213 -0.81 17.70 6.78
N THR A 214 -0.27 16.52 6.46
CA THR A 214 1.06 16.40 5.85
C THR A 214 1.11 17.04 4.47
N ASN A 215 0.10 16.82 3.63
CA ASN A 215 0.05 17.38 2.28
C ASN A 215 -0.19 18.90 2.24
N ILE A 216 -0.98 19.45 3.17
CA ILE A 216 -1.32 20.87 3.21
C ILE A 216 -0.21 21.68 3.90
N TYR A 217 0.36 21.19 4.99
CA TYR A 217 1.25 21.99 5.83
C TYR A 217 2.71 21.57 5.72
N ILE A 218 3.00 20.27 5.85
CA ILE A 218 4.37 19.78 6.02
C ILE A 218 5.13 19.83 4.70
N VAL A 219 4.53 19.31 3.63
CA VAL A 219 5.26 19.21 2.35
C VAL A 219 5.46 20.58 1.67
N PRO A 220 4.46 21.48 1.62
CA PRO A 220 4.67 22.82 1.10
C PRO A 220 5.71 23.62 1.91
N PHE A 221 5.79 23.41 3.23
CA PHE A 221 6.82 24.00 4.07
C PHE A 221 8.22 23.56 3.61
N PHE A 222 8.47 22.24 3.50
CA PHE A 222 9.77 21.73 3.05
C PHE A 222 10.11 22.16 1.63
N LEU A 223 9.16 22.13 0.69
CA LEU A 223 9.40 22.59 -0.67
C LEU A 223 9.82 24.06 -0.71
N ARG A 224 9.17 24.92 0.07
CA ARG A 224 9.57 26.34 0.17
C ARG A 224 10.98 26.48 0.71
N THR A 225 11.34 25.75 1.76
CA THR A 225 12.66 25.83 2.38
C THR A 225 13.79 25.33 1.47
N PHE A 226 13.56 24.27 0.69
CA PHE A 226 14.59 23.69 -0.18
C PHE A 226 14.70 24.37 -1.55
N ILE A 227 13.64 25.00 -2.05
CA ILE A 227 13.67 25.75 -3.33
C ILE A 227 14.20 27.18 -3.12
N SER A 228 14.16 27.70 -1.89
CA SER A 228 14.71 29.03 -1.56
C SER A 228 16.22 29.07 -1.29
N ILE A 229 16.91 27.94 -1.42
CA ILE A 229 18.38 27.80 -1.29
C ILE A 229 18.97 27.61 -2.68
#